data_AF-A0A7J5ALK7-F1
#
_entry.id   AF-A0A7J5ALK7-F1
#
_cell.length_a   1.000
_cell.length_b   1.000
_cell.length_c   1.000
_cell.angle_alpha   90.00
_cell.angle_beta   90.00
_cell.angle_gamma   90.00
#
_symmetry.space_group_name_H-M   'P 1'
#
loop_
_entity.id
_entity.type
_entity.pdbx_description
1 polymer ?
#
loop_
_entity_poly.entity_id
_entity_poly.type
_entity_poly.pdbx_seq_one_letter_code
_entity_poly.pdbx_strand_id
1 'polypeptide(L)' 'MWSNNSYSSILKMYLNKYNSLKLQVNNDGLIASIEKQENGRWINDRNLPNILNKLSNDFNLERNVTIILQQ' A
#
# COMPACT_ATOMS: atom_id res chain seq x y z
N MET A 1 -4.87 4.83 -11.94
CA MET A 1 -5.99 4.53 -11.02
C MET A 1 -5.78 5.07 -9.60
N TRP A 2 -4.53 5.17 -9.09
CA TRP A 2 -4.24 5.91 -7.85
C TRP A 2 -3.70 7.33 -8.10
N SER A 3 -3.46 7.72 -9.35
CA SER A 3 -2.57 8.81 -9.74
C SER A 3 -3.08 10.24 -9.48
N ASN A 4 -4.27 10.46 -8.90
CA ASN A 4 -4.78 11.81 -8.64
C ASN A 4 -5.78 11.93 -7.46
N ASN A 5 -5.58 11.15 -6.41
CA ASN A 5 -6.42 11.17 -5.20
C ASN A 5 -5.57 11.05 -3.92
N SER A 6 -6.21 11.22 -2.75
CA SER A 6 -5.59 11.14 -1.41
C SER A 6 -4.72 9.89 -1.22
N TYR A 7 -5.03 8.80 -1.93
CA TYR A 7 -4.26 7.56 -1.95
C TYR A 7 -2.83 7.78 -2.49
N SER A 8 -2.67 8.37 -3.69
CA SER A 8 -1.33 8.67 -4.22
C SER A 8 -0.52 9.60 -3.34
N SER A 9 -1.15 10.60 -2.73
CA SER A 9 -0.44 11.57 -1.88
C SER A 9 0.15 10.89 -0.64
N ILE A 10 -0.62 9.99 -0.01
CA ILE A 10 -0.15 9.22 1.15
C ILE A 10 0.96 8.25 0.74
N LEU A 11 0.79 7.51 -0.36
CA LEU A 11 1.84 6.60 -0.86
C LEU A 11 3.13 7.35 -1.19
N LYS A 12 3.04 8.50 -1.86
CA LYS A 12 4.20 9.37 -2.15
C LYS A 12 4.87 9.86 -0.88
N MET A 13 4.10 10.29 0.13
CA MET A 13 4.64 10.73 1.42
C MET A 13 5.45 9.62 2.09
N TYR A 14 4.97 8.37 2.05
CA TYR A 14 5.70 7.22 2.59
C TYR A 14 6.90 6.85 1.73
N LEU A 15 6.77 6.86 0.41
CA LEU A 15 7.89 6.59 -0.51
C LEU A 15 9.00 7.64 -0.40
N ASN A 16 8.70 8.88 -0.02
CA ASN A 16 9.72 9.90 0.30
C ASN A 16 10.55 9.56 1.55
N LYS A 17 10.03 8.71 2.45
CA LYS A 17 10.71 8.28 3.68
C LYS A 17 11.35 6.89 3.55
N TYR A 18 10.80 6.05 2.68
CA TYR A 18 11.14 4.64 2.54
C TYR A 18 11.33 4.29 1.07
N ASN A 19 12.44 3.65 0.73
CA ASN A 19 12.80 3.37 -0.67
C ASN A 19 11.77 2.52 -1.41
N SER A 20 11.08 1.64 -0.69
CA SER A 20 10.05 0.78 -1.25
C SER A 20 8.91 0.54 -0.25
N LEU A 21 7.70 0.32 -0.79
CA LEU A 21 6.53 -0.19 -0.08
C LEU A 21 6.07 -1.48 -0.75
N LYS A 22 5.71 -2.48 0.05
CA LYS A 22 5.08 -3.71 -0.41
C LYS A 22 3.67 -3.80 0.15
N LEU A 23 2.68 -3.76 -0.73
CA LEU A 23 1.27 -3.83 -0.39
C LEU A 23 0.76 -5.23 -0.73
N GLN A 24 0.13 -5.90 0.23
CA GLN A 24 -0.62 -7.12 -0.01
C GLN A 24 -2.11 -6.78 -0.07
N VAL A 25 -2.73 -7.00 -1.23
CA VAL A 25 -4.15 -6.74 -1.47
C VAL A 25 -4.87 -8.07 -1.58
N ASN A 26 -5.96 -8.24 -0.84
CA ASN A 26 -6.77 -9.45 -0.89
C ASN A 26 -7.71 -9.44 -2.12
N ASN A 27 -8.42 -10.54 -2.34
CA ASN A 27 -9.41 -10.69 -3.40
C ASN A 27 -10.61 -9.73 -3.28
N ASP A 28 -10.87 -9.18 -2.09
CA ASP A 28 -11.90 -8.13 -1.90
C ASP A 28 -11.38 -6.72 -2.27
N GLY A 29 -10.13 -6.61 -2.73
CA GLY A 29 -9.48 -5.33 -3.06
C GLY A 29 -9.02 -4.53 -1.85
N LEU A 30 -9.09 -5.11 -0.65
CA LEU A 30 -8.63 -4.50 0.58
C LEU A 30 -7.13 -4.77 0.78
N ILE A 31 -6.41 -3.78 1.27
CA ILE A 31 -5.03 -3.96 1.68
C ILE A 31 -5.00 -4.74 3.00
N ALA A 32 -4.55 -5.98 2.93
CA ALA A 32 -4.38 -6.85 4.09
C ALA A 32 -3.14 -6.47 4.91
N SER A 33 -2.05 -6.08 4.25
CA SER A 33 -0.84 -5.66 4.93
C SER A 33 0.00 -4.72 4.07
N ILE A 34 0.83 -3.92 4.75
CA ILE A 34 1.85 -3.12 4.11
C ILE A 34 3.16 -3.30 4.85
N GLU A 35 4.23 -3.50 4.10
CA GLU A 35 5.60 -3.48 4.61
C GLU A 35 6.35 -2.32 3.96
N LYS A 36 7.19 -1.66 4.75
CA LYS A 36 8.13 -0.63 4.30
C LYS A 36 9.55 -1.17 4.34
N GLN A 37 10.36 -0.78 3.37
CA GLN A 37 11.76 -1.16 3.34
C GLN A 37 12.60 -0.13 4.11
N GLU A 38 13.20 -0.56 5.22
CA GLU A 38 14.11 0.22 6.05
C GLU A 38 15.42 -0.56 6.22
N ASN A 39 16.56 0.05 5.85
CA ASN A 39 17.89 -0.58 5.99
C ASN A 39 17.97 -2.01 5.41
N GLY A 40 17.34 -2.24 4.24
CA GLY A 40 17.31 -3.53 3.57
C GLY A 40 16.32 -4.55 4.15
N ARG A 41 15.59 -4.21 5.21
CA ARG A 41 14.59 -5.10 5.85
C ARG A 41 13.18 -4.63 5.57
N TRP A 42 12.26 -5.57 5.44
CA TRP A 42 10.83 -5.29 5.38
C TRP A 42 10.27 -5.22 6.80
N ILE A 43 9.62 -4.11 7.11
CA ILE A 43 9.01 -3.84 8.41
C ILE A 43 7.53 -3.59 8.20
N ASN A 44 6.68 -4.31 8.93
CA ASN A 44 5.23 -4.14 8.83
C ASN A 44 4.80 -2.76 9.32
N ASP A 45 3.97 -2.07 8.53
CA ASP A 45 3.30 -0.84 8.94
C ASP A 45 1.87 -1.16 9.39
N ARG A 46 1.60 -0.95 10.68
CA ARG A 46 0.31 -1.28 11.30
C ARG A 46 -0.80 -0.28 10.99
N ASN A 47 -0.43 0.95 10.60
CA ASN A 47 -1.39 2.05 10.47
C ASN A 47 -1.80 2.26 9.01
N LEU A 48 -0.84 2.16 8.10
CA LEU A 48 -1.05 2.47 6.69
C LEU A 48 -2.13 1.61 6.00
N PRO A 49 -2.27 0.30 6.27
CA PRO A 49 -3.37 -0.49 5.72
C PRO A 49 -4.74 0.10 6.07
N ASN A 50 -4.95 0.47 7.34
CA ASN A 50 -6.21 1.06 7.81
C ASN A 50 -6.49 2.43 7.18
N ILE A 51 -5.45 3.26 7.04
CA ILE A 51 -5.56 4.58 6.40
C ILE A 51 -5.98 4.44 4.94
N LEU A 52 -5.31 3.54 4.20
CA LEU A 52 -5.57 3.37 2.78
C LEU A 52 -6.90 2.63 2.51
N ASN A 53 -7.28 1.68 3.34
CA ASN A 53 -8.58 0.99 3.20
C ASN A 53 -9.77 1.91 3.44
N LYS A 54 -9.65 2.92 4.32
CA LYS A 54 -10.68 3.98 4.48
C LYS A 54 -10.88 4.83 3.23
N LEU A 55 -9.90 4.83 2.34
CA LEU A 55 -9.92 5.55 1.07
C LEU A 55 -10.28 4.63 -0.10
N SER A 56 -10.42 3.33 0.15
CA SER A 56 -10.66 2.35 -0.90
C SER A 56 -12.10 2.42 -1.38
N ASN A 57 -12.25 2.25 -2.69
CA ASN A 57 -13.54 1.95 -3.30
C ASN A 57 -13.60 0.43 -3.50
N ASP A 58 -14.78 -0.17 -3.39
CA ASP A 58 -14.98 -1.61 -3.55
C ASP A 58 -14.45 -2.07 -4.92
N PHE A 59 -13.41 -2.91 -4.93
CA PHE A 59 -12.83 -3.48 -6.14
C PHE A 59 -12.57 -4.97 -5.90
N ASN A 60 -13.31 -5.84 -6.56
CA ASN A 60 -13.03 -7.28 -6.48
C ASN A 60 -11.86 -7.65 -7.40
N LEU A 61 -10.86 -8.33 -6.84
CA LEU A 61 -9.77 -8.96 -7.56
C LEU A 61 -10.03 -10.47 -7.62
N GLU A 62 -9.73 -11.12 -8.74
CA GLU A 62 -9.87 -12.59 -8.87
C GLU A 62 -8.95 -13.38 -7.93
N ARG A 63 -7.91 -12.72 -7.40
CA ARG A 63 -6.88 -13.31 -6.54
C ARG A 63 -6.22 -12.24 -5.67
N ASN A 64 -5.54 -12.68 -4.62
CA ASN A 64 -4.65 -11.83 -3.84
C ASN A 64 -3.49 -11.33 -4.72
N VAL A 65 -3.12 -10.06 -4.57
CA VAL A 65 -2.06 -9.41 -5.34
C VAL A 65 -1.04 -8.80 -4.40
N THR A 66 0.25 -8.97 -4.72
CA THR A 66 1.34 -8.21 -4.09
C THR A 66 1.79 -7.12 -5.04
N ILE A 67 1.81 -5.88 -4.56
CA ILE A 67 2.26 -4.71 -5.31
C ILE A 67 3.48 -4.14 -4.60
N ILE A 68 4.60 -4.01 -5.32
CA ILE A 68 5.79 -3.33 -4.82
C ILE A 68 5.89 -1.98 -5.52
N LEU A 69 5.89 -0.91 -4.73
CA LEU A 69 6.12 0.44 -5.17
C LEU A 69 7.53 0.84 -4.77
N GLN A 70 8.25 1.48 -5.68
CA GLN A 70 9.62 1.96 -5.50
C GLN A 70 9.68 3.42 -5.95
N GLN A 71 10.63 4.18 -5.40
CA GLN A 71 10.94 5.53 -5.88
C GLN A 71 11.38 5.52 -7.35
#